data_AF-A0A7S4UKW1-F1
#
_entry.id   AF-A0A7S4UKW1-F1
#
_cell.length_a   1.000
_cell.length_b   1.000
_cell.length_c   1.000
_cell.angle_alpha   90.00
_cell.angle_beta   90.00
_cell.angle_gamma   90.00
#
_symmetry.space_group_name_H-M   'P 1'
#
loop_
_entity.id
_entity.type
_entity.pdbx_description
1 polymer ?
#
loop_
_entity_poly.entity_id
_entity_poly.type
_entity_poly.pdbx_seq_one_letter_code
_entity_poly.pdbx_strand_id
1 'polypeptide(L)'
;GRSAALSGLWSSRTPLRGQLWEAPTMPSHSAIQRNQGFQSWAQAKQRPAAERAGPAGPEAAPRSGEEFLALTQVYVLCIPKRRKHAEELLSRWGFHDVSFVDGTLKEDVDIQSCIRDGLVAPEYEEVIWQDLEYVPEGKVACHLGHLSILRAFLEDEKPYAMIFEDDLEDQSDRDVMRELLAFLSQVPNDFGLLHLGFVRENRAARRAVGSSGAIFCSAEALGRHAYVVTKQTARLLVERTVPMYNHGDKMFQDVYREYGVLAYQPREPLFYQDRVNFDSELTRAWKPSRAFQPTAEDDGIRECDRVEVERRQEIRVQKAQEVQAQLEQQLLQRPEEEQAAIRQMQVEGHDLRALLAPRPSAVLFLGLEGVFITESSQAEAESGRPETELLRHLAKVVDATGCSLVPTSSRCHDDRWLLRFVKALERVGVPRSSVAGCAAPERREHAEALTESELREARAQVIASWLAQNTDVLRWVVVDCLDLGKAFGGVFSGRSVRTDPRRGLRLAEVRELIARLGPRPCPEEHHAVR
;
A
#
# COMPACT_ATOMS: atom_id res chain seq x y z
N GLY A 1 22.83 63.63 3.38
CA GLY A 1 23.53 62.70 4.29
C GLY A 1 22.62 61.53 4.57
N ARG A 2 23.12 60.33 4.29
CA ARG A 2 22.55 58.97 4.42
C ARG A 2 21.33 58.80 5.36
N SER A 3 20.24 58.23 4.83
CA SER A 3 19.55 57.07 5.42
C SER A 3 18.49 56.52 4.46
N ALA A 4 18.79 55.41 3.79
CA ALA A 4 17.85 54.51 3.12
C ALA A 4 18.51 53.13 3.03
N ALA A 5 18.04 52.17 3.82
CA ALA A 5 18.42 50.75 3.87
C ALA A 5 17.59 50.10 4.99
N LEU A 6 17.01 48.90 4.96
CA LEU A 6 16.92 47.80 4.02
C LEU A 6 15.71 46.98 4.49
N SER A 7 14.69 46.79 3.65
CA SER A 7 13.67 45.76 3.86
C SER A 7 13.45 45.07 2.52
N GLY A 8 14.07 43.92 2.35
CA GLY A 8 13.92 43.14 1.13
C GLY A 8 14.90 41.98 1.16
N LEU A 9 14.38 40.79 1.50
CA LEU A 9 14.81 39.49 1.02
C LEU A 9 14.06 38.43 1.83
N TRP A 10 13.05 37.82 1.21
CA TRP A 10 12.75 36.37 1.18
C TRP A 10 11.29 36.16 0.78
N SER A 11 11.10 35.62 -0.43
CA SER A 11 10.04 34.70 -0.85
C SER A 11 9.69 34.97 -2.32
N SER A 12 10.48 34.40 -3.20
CA SER A 12 10.01 34.02 -4.53
C SER A 12 10.18 32.50 -4.64
N ARG A 13 9.19 31.77 -4.11
CA ARG A 13 8.94 30.40 -4.59
C ARG A 13 8.37 30.53 -6.00
N THR A 14 9.23 30.32 -6.98
CA THR A 14 8.80 30.10 -8.36
C THR A 14 8.09 28.74 -8.39
N PRO A 15 6.81 28.65 -8.76
CA PRO A 15 6.22 27.34 -9.01
C PRO A 15 6.92 26.74 -10.23
N LEU A 16 7.38 25.49 -10.09
CA LEU A 16 7.77 24.64 -11.20
C LEU A 16 6.53 24.44 -12.09
N ARG A 17 6.28 25.38 -13.00
CA ARG A 17 5.49 25.14 -14.20
C ARG A 17 6.36 24.25 -15.09
N GLY A 18 6.21 22.94 -14.89
CA GLY A 18 6.82 21.94 -15.73
C GLY A 18 6.47 22.21 -17.20
N GLN A 19 7.48 22.10 -18.06
CA GLN A 19 7.26 21.76 -19.45
C GLN A 19 6.49 20.42 -19.44
N LEU A 20 5.18 20.50 -19.63
CA LEU A 20 4.34 19.36 -19.97
C LEU A 20 4.86 18.86 -21.32
N TRP A 21 5.69 17.83 -21.26
CA TRP A 21 6.04 17.04 -22.43
C TRP A 21 4.77 16.30 -22.83
N GLU A 22 4.27 16.55 -24.03
CA GLU A 22 3.16 15.78 -24.60
C GLU A 22 3.62 14.32 -24.69
N ALA A 23 3.04 13.47 -23.85
CA ALA A 23 3.28 12.04 -23.95
C ALA A 23 2.88 11.59 -25.37
N PRO A 24 3.72 10.81 -26.08
CA PRO A 24 3.31 10.23 -27.34
C PRO A 24 2.01 9.45 -27.11
N THR A 25 1.01 9.69 -27.95
CA THR A 25 -0.28 8.98 -27.93
C THR A 25 -0.03 7.50 -28.22
N MET A 26 0.19 6.73 -27.16
CA MET A 26 0.30 5.28 -27.23
C MET A 26 -1.09 4.67 -27.42
N PRO A 27 -1.26 3.64 -28.26
CA PRO A 27 -2.52 2.92 -28.36
C PRO A 27 -2.89 2.33 -27.00
N SER A 28 -4.15 2.49 -26.60
CA SER A 28 -4.67 1.94 -25.34
C SER A 28 -4.63 0.41 -25.39
N HIS A 29 -3.61 -0.19 -24.78
CA HIS A 29 -3.54 -1.63 -24.59
C HIS A 29 -4.54 -2.05 -23.50
N SER A 30 -5.64 -2.68 -23.91
CA SER A 30 -6.64 -3.22 -23.00
C SER A 30 -6.03 -4.31 -22.10
N ALA A 31 -6.56 -4.46 -20.88
CA ALA A 31 -6.13 -5.48 -19.93
C ALA A 31 -6.14 -6.91 -20.52
N ILE A 32 -6.98 -7.16 -21.55
CA ILE A 32 -7.08 -8.45 -22.25
C ILE A 32 -5.82 -8.76 -23.07
N GLN A 33 -5.14 -7.75 -23.66
CA GLN A 33 -3.86 -7.98 -24.36
C GLN A 33 -2.70 -8.24 -23.39
N ARG A 34 -2.77 -7.78 -22.13
CA ARG A 34 -1.74 -8.05 -21.12
C ARG A 34 -1.76 -9.52 -20.65
N ASN A 35 -2.94 -10.15 -20.58
CA ASN A 35 -3.05 -11.59 -20.35
C ASN A 35 -2.48 -12.42 -21.53
N GLN A 36 -2.54 -11.90 -22.76
CA GLN A 36 -1.84 -12.52 -23.90
C GLN A 36 -0.32 -12.39 -23.78
N GLY A 37 0.19 -11.31 -23.19
CA GLY A 37 1.61 -11.17 -22.80
C GLY A 37 2.06 -12.20 -21.76
N PHE A 38 1.19 -12.58 -20.81
CA PHE A 38 1.48 -13.66 -19.85
C PHE A 38 1.56 -15.04 -20.50
N GLN A 39 0.70 -15.32 -21.50
CA GLN A 39 0.77 -16.54 -22.30
C GLN A 39 1.98 -16.55 -23.26
N SER A 40 2.34 -15.41 -23.85
CA SER A 40 3.55 -15.28 -24.66
C SER A 40 4.83 -15.38 -23.81
N TRP A 41 4.80 -14.97 -22.54
CA TRP A 41 5.89 -15.17 -21.59
C TRP A 41 6.10 -16.64 -21.21
N ALA A 42 5.01 -17.40 -21.02
CA ALA A 42 5.08 -18.85 -20.81
C ALA A 42 5.67 -19.57 -22.04
N GLN A 43 5.37 -19.09 -23.26
CA GLN A 43 5.99 -19.55 -24.50
C GLN A 43 7.44 -19.07 -24.66
N ALA A 44 7.76 -17.85 -24.24
CA ALA A 44 9.13 -17.35 -24.24
C ALA A 44 10.00 -18.22 -23.33
N LYS A 45 9.53 -18.62 -22.14
CA LYS A 45 10.21 -19.57 -21.24
C LYS A 45 10.59 -20.90 -21.90
N GLN A 46 9.89 -21.29 -22.98
CA GLN A 46 10.21 -22.49 -23.76
C GLN A 46 11.24 -22.25 -24.87
N ARG A 47 11.57 -21.00 -25.21
CA ARG A 47 12.71 -20.71 -26.08
C ARG A 47 14.01 -20.97 -25.33
N PRO A 48 14.94 -21.76 -25.88
CA PRO A 48 16.24 -22.01 -25.27
C PRO A 48 16.94 -20.69 -24.94
N ALA A 49 17.52 -20.57 -23.75
CA ALA A 49 18.27 -19.38 -23.34
C ALA A 49 19.35 -18.96 -24.36
N ALA A 50 19.85 -19.91 -25.16
CA ALA A 50 20.81 -19.72 -26.23
C ALA A 50 20.29 -18.86 -27.41
N GLU A 51 18.97 -18.79 -27.66
CA GLU A 51 18.42 -17.97 -28.76
C GLU A 51 18.18 -16.50 -28.36
N ARG A 52 18.18 -16.20 -27.06
CA ARG A 52 17.96 -14.83 -26.56
C ARG A 52 19.25 -14.05 -26.37
N ALA A 53 20.35 -14.75 -26.13
CA ALA A 53 21.67 -14.14 -26.22
C ALA A 53 21.93 -13.88 -27.71
N GLY A 54 21.85 -12.61 -28.13
CA GLY A 54 22.46 -12.20 -29.39
C GLY A 54 23.90 -12.72 -29.46
N PRO A 55 24.48 -12.90 -30.66
CA PRO A 55 25.82 -13.46 -30.81
C PRO A 55 26.76 -12.73 -29.86
N ALA A 56 27.39 -13.48 -28.95
CA ALA A 56 28.36 -12.94 -28.01
C ALA A 56 29.37 -12.15 -28.83
N GLY A 57 29.30 -10.82 -28.72
CA GLY A 57 30.28 -9.95 -29.35
C GLY A 57 31.67 -10.38 -28.88
N PRO A 58 32.72 -10.10 -29.65
CA PRO A 58 34.09 -10.43 -29.27
C PRO A 58 34.30 -10.01 -27.81
N GLU A 59 34.74 -10.97 -27.00
CA GLU A 59 34.92 -10.86 -25.55
C GLU A 59 35.78 -9.63 -25.26
N ALA A 60 35.14 -8.49 -24.98
CA ALA A 60 35.84 -7.25 -24.75
C ALA A 60 36.71 -7.44 -23.49
N ALA A 61 37.95 -6.96 -23.55
CA ALA A 61 38.90 -7.11 -22.46
C ALA A 61 38.27 -6.75 -21.11
N PRO A 62 38.55 -7.51 -20.03
CA PRO A 62 38.02 -7.22 -18.71
C PRO A 62 38.43 -5.81 -18.31
N ARG A 63 37.43 -4.98 -17.98
CA ARG A 63 37.65 -3.61 -17.50
C ARG A 63 37.93 -3.66 -16.00
N SER A 64 38.81 -2.78 -15.54
CA SER A 64 38.96 -2.57 -14.09
C SER A 64 37.68 -1.95 -13.49
N GLY A 65 37.49 -2.10 -12.18
CA GLY A 65 36.35 -1.48 -11.49
C GLY A 65 36.43 0.04 -11.56
N GLU A 66 37.64 0.59 -11.56
CA GLU A 66 37.94 2.02 -11.64
C GLU A 66 37.57 2.59 -13.01
N GLU A 67 37.90 1.90 -14.10
CA GLU A 67 37.48 2.26 -15.45
C GLU A 67 35.95 2.23 -15.58
N PHE A 68 35.28 1.22 -15.00
CA PHE A 68 33.83 1.16 -14.98
C PHE A 68 33.25 2.38 -14.26
N LEU A 69 33.77 2.70 -13.07
CA LEU A 69 33.29 3.82 -12.28
C LEU A 69 33.52 5.17 -12.97
N ALA A 70 34.66 5.34 -13.66
CA ALA A 70 34.93 6.54 -14.46
C ALA A 70 33.93 6.74 -15.63
N LEU A 71 33.32 5.65 -16.12
CA LEU A 71 32.28 5.65 -17.15
C LEU A 71 30.86 5.77 -16.58
N THR A 72 30.71 5.95 -15.27
CA THR A 72 29.41 5.94 -14.60
C THR A 72 29.08 7.30 -14.00
N GLN A 73 27.91 7.85 -14.33
CA GLN A 73 27.36 9.00 -13.61
C GLN A 73 26.68 8.53 -12.32
N VAL A 74 26.98 9.16 -11.20
CA VAL A 74 26.34 8.84 -9.92
C VAL A 74 25.20 9.80 -9.65
N TYR A 75 24.03 9.26 -9.32
CA TYR A 75 22.83 9.99 -8.90
C TYR A 75 22.37 9.53 -7.53
N VAL A 76 21.80 10.46 -6.76
CA VAL A 76 21.13 10.16 -5.50
C VAL A 76 19.73 10.77 -5.55
N LEU A 77 18.70 9.93 -5.38
CA LEU A 77 17.33 10.38 -5.15
C LEU A 77 17.18 10.77 -3.70
N CYS A 78 17.02 12.07 -3.41
CA CYS A 78 16.93 12.56 -2.04
C CYS A 78 15.70 13.42 -1.79
N ILE A 79 15.03 13.19 -0.67
CA ILE A 79 14.12 14.19 -0.12
C ILE A 79 14.93 15.26 0.63
N PRO A 80 14.48 16.54 0.63
CA PRO A 80 15.28 17.65 1.15
C PRO A 80 15.79 17.45 2.58
N LYS A 81 14.99 16.82 3.46
CA LYS A 81 15.35 16.59 4.86
C LYS A 81 16.49 15.59 5.07
N ARG A 82 16.81 14.74 4.09
CA ARG A 82 17.84 13.70 4.17
C ARG A 82 19.09 14.02 3.32
N ARG A 83 19.04 15.06 2.50
CA ARG A 83 20.12 15.43 1.58
C ARG A 83 21.49 15.53 2.24
N LYS A 84 21.59 16.24 3.37
CA LYS A 84 22.86 16.39 4.10
C LYS A 84 23.47 15.05 4.50
N HIS A 85 22.65 14.12 5.00
CA HIS A 85 23.11 12.78 5.35
C HIS A 85 23.64 12.04 4.12
N ALA A 86 22.92 12.08 3.00
CA ALA A 86 23.36 11.45 1.77
C ALA A 86 24.65 12.07 1.22
N GLU A 87 24.80 13.39 1.26
CA GLU A 87 26.03 14.10 0.86
C GLU A 87 27.24 13.65 1.69
N GLU A 88 27.08 13.58 3.03
CA GLU A 88 28.12 13.13 3.95
C GLU A 88 28.47 11.65 3.75
N LEU A 89 27.47 10.79 3.52
CA LEU A 89 27.65 9.35 3.32
C LEU A 89 28.37 9.05 1.99
N LEU A 90 27.87 9.60 0.87
CA LEU A 90 28.45 9.35 -0.45
C LEU A 90 29.88 9.90 -0.56
N SER A 91 30.15 11.06 0.05
CA SER A 91 31.50 11.63 0.11
C SER A 91 32.47 10.73 0.87
N ARG A 92 32.05 10.14 1.99
CA ARG A 92 32.87 9.19 2.77
C ARG A 92 33.19 7.91 2.01
N TRP A 93 32.26 7.42 1.21
CA TRP A 93 32.49 6.29 0.30
C TRP A 93 33.38 6.63 -0.91
N GLY A 94 33.75 7.90 -1.08
CA GLY A 94 34.63 8.36 -2.16
C GLY A 94 33.90 8.79 -3.44
N PHE A 95 32.58 8.96 -3.40
CA PHE A 95 31.83 9.54 -4.51
C PHE A 95 31.79 11.06 -4.38
N HIS A 96 32.59 11.75 -5.20
CA HIS A 96 32.72 13.22 -5.15
C HIS A 96 31.97 13.94 -6.27
N ASP A 97 31.62 13.25 -7.36
CA ASP A 97 30.90 13.80 -8.52
C ASP A 97 29.48 13.22 -8.58
N VAL A 98 28.65 13.65 -7.62
CA VAL A 98 27.31 13.11 -7.39
C VAL A 98 26.24 14.13 -7.76
N SER A 99 25.29 13.70 -8.58
CA SER A 99 24.09 14.47 -8.91
C SER A 99 22.96 14.15 -7.93
N PHE A 100 22.72 15.04 -6.97
CA PHE A 100 21.59 14.94 -6.04
C PHE A 100 20.32 15.46 -6.72
N VAL A 101 19.35 14.56 -6.89
CA VAL A 101 18.05 14.85 -7.51
C VAL A 101 16.99 14.89 -6.43
N ASP A 102 16.28 16.02 -6.34
CA ASP A 102 15.20 16.18 -5.39
C ASP A 102 14.06 15.23 -5.74
N GLY A 103 13.72 14.34 -4.81
CA GLY A 103 12.60 13.43 -4.94
C GLY A 103 11.27 14.16 -4.82
N THR A 104 10.27 13.69 -5.57
CA THR A 104 8.88 14.11 -5.38
C THR A 104 8.47 13.86 -3.93
N LEU A 105 7.86 14.84 -3.27
CA LEU A 105 7.32 14.65 -1.93
C LEU A 105 5.98 13.93 -2.02
N LYS A 106 5.71 13.01 -1.07
CA LYS A 106 4.45 12.26 -1.06
C LYS A 106 3.25 13.19 -0.87
N GLU A 107 3.42 14.29 -0.15
CA GLU A 107 2.38 15.30 0.09
C GLU A 107 1.98 16.05 -1.19
N ASP A 108 2.87 16.07 -2.19
CA ASP A 108 2.64 16.73 -3.48
C ASP A 108 2.01 15.78 -4.52
N VAL A 109 1.81 14.49 -4.18
CA VAL A 109 1.22 13.51 -5.09
C VAL A 109 -0.29 13.46 -4.91
N ASP A 110 -1.02 13.87 -5.94
CA ASP A 110 -2.44 13.56 -6.11
C ASP A 110 -2.61 12.41 -7.11
N ILE A 111 -2.92 11.22 -6.61
CA ILE A 111 -3.04 9.99 -7.43
C ILE A 111 -4.05 10.17 -8.57
N GLN A 112 -5.15 10.88 -8.32
CA GLN A 112 -6.19 11.10 -9.33
C GLN A 112 -5.68 11.99 -10.47
N SER A 113 -4.90 13.03 -10.15
CA SER A 113 -4.19 13.81 -11.17
C SER A 113 -3.18 12.97 -11.92
N CYS A 114 -2.37 12.14 -11.24
CA CYS A 114 -1.44 11.23 -11.90
C CYS A 114 -2.12 10.23 -12.85
N ILE A 115 -3.32 9.76 -12.52
CA ILE A 115 -4.12 8.89 -13.40
C ILE A 115 -4.60 9.66 -14.63
N ARG A 116 -5.15 10.87 -14.44
CA ARG A 116 -5.60 11.73 -15.56
C ARG A 116 -4.46 12.09 -16.50
N ASP A 117 -3.27 12.32 -15.95
CA ASP A 117 -2.07 12.70 -16.70
C ASP A 117 -1.35 11.49 -17.34
N GLY A 118 -1.87 10.26 -17.16
CA GLY A 118 -1.29 9.04 -17.72
C GLY A 118 0.03 8.61 -17.08
N LEU A 119 0.35 9.14 -15.89
CA LEU A 119 1.54 8.75 -15.12
C LEU A 119 1.30 7.49 -14.29
N VAL A 120 0.06 7.27 -13.87
CA VAL A 120 -0.39 6.11 -13.08
C VAL A 120 -1.55 5.44 -13.82
N ALA A 121 -1.54 4.12 -13.90
CA ALA A 121 -2.58 3.37 -14.57
C ALA A 121 -3.80 3.29 -13.63
N PRO A 122 -5.05 3.38 -14.13
CA PRO A 122 -6.24 3.23 -13.29
C PRO A 122 -6.23 1.94 -12.47
N GLU A 123 -5.67 0.85 -13.02
CA GLU A 123 -5.58 -0.44 -12.35
C GLU A 123 -4.59 -0.45 -11.17
N TYR A 124 -3.69 0.54 -11.05
CA TYR A 124 -2.82 0.67 -9.90
C TYR A 124 -3.59 0.93 -8.60
N GLU A 125 -4.80 1.49 -8.70
CA GLU A 125 -5.70 1.60 -7.56
C GLU A 125 -5.96 0.23 -6.91
N GLU A 126 -6.10 -0.85 -7.69
CA GLU A 126 -6.28 -2.21 -7.15
C GLU A 126 -5.06 -2.66 -6.34
N VAL A 127 -3.85 -2.37 -6.83
CA VAL A 127 -2.61 -2.69 -6.12
C VAL A 127 -2.56 -1.95 -4.78
N ILE A 128 -2.94 -0.67 -4.77
CA ILE A 128 -3.06 0.17 -3.58
C ILE A 128 -4.09 -0.40 -2.58
N TRP A 129 -5.22 -0.90 -3.06
CA TRP A 129 -6.28 -1.46 -2.22
C TRP A 129 -5.87 -2.77 -1.57
N GLN A 130 -5.12 -3.60 -2.28
CA GLN A 130 -4.71 -4.91 -1.78
C GLN A 130 -3.62 -4.81 -0.70
N ASP A 131 -2.85 -3.72 -0.71
CA ASP A 131 -1.61 -3.55 0.04
C ASP A 131 -1.72 -2.47 1.12
N LEU A 132 -2.55 -2.75 2.14
CA LEU A 132 -2.95 -1.82 3.22
C LEU A 132 -1.79 -1.21 4.02
N GLU A 133 -0.62 -1.81 3.95
CA GLU A 133 0.56 -1.37 4.68
C GLU A 133 1.29 -0.23 3.97
N TYR A 134 1.08 -0.02 2.67
CA TYR A 134 1.78 1.02 1.92
C TYR A 134 1.05 2.37 1.97
N VAL A 135 1.85 3.41 1.74
CA VAL A 135 1.43 4.78 1.44
C VAL A 135 1.53 4.96 -0.07
N PRO A 136 0.42 4.85 -0.80
CA PRO A 136 0.40 4.92 -2.27
C PRO A 136 1.12 6.13 -2.85
N GLU A 137 0.89 7.29 -2.25
CA GLU A 137 1.47 8.57 -2.64
C GLU A 137 2.99 8.52 -2.55
N GLY A 138 3.52 7.90 -1.49
CA GLY A 138 4.96 7.68 -1.32
C GLY A 138 5.54 6.75 -2.40
N LYS A 139 4.81 5.71 -2.80
CA LYS A 139 5.24 4.79 -3.86
C LYS A 139 5.28 5.46 -5.23
N VAL A 140 4.24 6.23 -5.56
CA VAL A 140 4.19 7.02 -6.78
C VAL A 140 5.30 8.07 -6.77
N ALA A 141 5.46 8.82 -5.68
CA ALA A 141 6.53 9.81 -5.50
C ALA A 141 7.93 9.22 -5.73
N CYS A 142 8.25 8.11 -5.07
CA CYS A 142 9.50 7.39 -5.26
C CYS A 142 9.67 6.97 -6.73
N HIS A 143 8.64 6.38 -7.35
CA HIS A 143 8.69 5.97 -8.75
C HIS A 143 8.95 7.14 -9.71
N LEU A 144 8.23 8.26 -9.56
CA LEU A 144 8.44 9.48 -10.34
C LEU A 144 9.84 10.07 -10.16
N GLY A 145 10.38 10.02 -8.94
CA GLY A 145 11.76 10.42 -8.64
C GLY A 145 12.80 9.60 -9.43
N HIS A 146 12.66 8.28 -9.44
CA HIS A 146 13.53 7.43 -10.28
C HIS A 146 13.35 7.71 -11.78
N LEU A 147 12.12 7.94 -12.26
CA LEU A 147 11.90 8.31 -13.66
C LEU A 147 12.56 9.64 -14.03
N SER A 148 12.57 10.62 -13.11
CA SER A 148 13.29 11.88 -13.31
C SER A 148 14.80 11.65 -13.47
N ILE A 149 15.40 10.83 -12.60
CA ILE A 149 16.82 10.46 -12.71
C ILE A 149 17.08 9.72 -14.03
N LEU A 150 16.27 8.73 -14.38
CA LEU A 150 16.47 7.96 -15.62
C LEU A 150 16.37 8.85 -16.87
N ARG A 151 15.47 9.84 -16.88
CA ARG A 151 15.36 10.81 -17.98
C ARG A 151 16.57 11.74 -18.05
N ALA A 152 17.00 12.30 -16.92
CA ALA A 152 18.21 13.11 -16.85
C ALA A 152 19.44 12.30 -17.31
N PHE A 153 19.54 11.05 -16.85
CA PHE A 153 20.58 10.14 -17.30
C PHE A 153 20.52 9.91 -18.80
N LEU A 154 19.36 9.79 -19.45
CA LEU A 154 19.28 9.59 -20.90
C LEU A 154 19.86 10.76 -21.71
N GLU A 155 19.94 11.95 -21.14
CA GLU A 155 20.55 13.15 -21.74
C GLU A 155 22.06 13.27 -21.47
N ASP A 156 22.58 12.55 -20.47
CA ASP A 156 24.00 12.53 -20.09
C ASP A 156 24.91 11.90 -21.17
N GLU A 157 26.23 12.10 -21.12
CA GLU A 157 27.16 11.46 -22.06
C GLU A 157 27.68 10.11 -21.57
N LYS A 158 27.63 9.85 -20.26
CA LYS A 158 28.12 8.60 -19.65
C LYS A 158 27.27 7.41 -20.11
N PRO A 159 27.90 6.25 -20.37
CA PRO A 159 27.17 5.05 -20.78
C PRO A 159 26.36 4.38 -19.64
N TYR A 160 26.70 4.66 -18.39
CA TYR A 160 26.10 4.04 -17.20
C TYR A 160 25.64 5.09 -16.19
N ALA A 161 24.56 4.80 -15.49
CA ALA A 161 24.15 5.52 -14.29
C ALA A 161 24.14 4.58 -13.09
N MET A 162 24.76 5.00 -12.00
CA MET A 162 24.63 4.40 -10.67
C MET A 162 23.68 5.27 -9.85
N ILE A 163 22.60 4.69 -9.37
CA ILE A 163 21.50 5.39 -8.74
C ILE A 163 21.32 4.87 -7.32
N PHE A 164 21.34 5.79 -6.36
CA PHE A 164 21.13 5.55 -4.95
C PHE A 164 19.85 6.23 -4.45
N GLU A 165 19.24 5.70 -3.40
CA GLU A 165 18.27 6.42 -2.54
C GLU A 165 19.00 7.09 -1.36
N ASP A 166 18.32 7.97 -0.63
CA ASP A 166 18.90 8.75 0.47
C ASP A 166 18.88 8.06 1.84
N ASP A 167 18.35 6.84 1.90
CA ASP A 167 18.15 6.08 3.13
C ASP A 167 19.11 4.89 3.24
N LEU A 168 20.36 5.07 2.79
CA LEU A 168 21.39 4.04 2.84
C LEU A 168 22.06 3.93 4.22
N GLU A 169 22.45 2.72 4.59
CA GLU A 169 23.16 2.43 5.82
C GLU A 169 24.63 2.84 5.74
N ASP A 170 25.11 3.43 6.83
CA ASP A 170 26.51 3.74 7.02
C ASP A 170 27.33 2.47 7.20
N GLN A 171 28.16 2.16 6.20
CA GLN A 171 29.06 1.02 6.18
C GLN A 171 30.50 1.53 6.24
N SER A 172 31.42 0.72 6.77
CA SER A 172 32.84 1.09 6.87
C SER A 172 33.42 1.52 5.50
N ASP A 173 33.86 2.78 5.41
CA ASP A 173 34.28 3.44 4.16
C ASP A 173 35.24 2.60 3.30
N ARG A 174 36.24 1.95 3.93
CA ARG A 174 37.28 1.19 3.21
C ARG A 174 36.81 -0.15 2.64
N ASP A 175 35.71 -0.69 3.14
CA ASP A 175 35.22 -1.99 2.70
C ASP A 175 34.27 -1.83 1.50
N VAL A 176 33.39 -0.83 1.52
CA VAL A 176 32.39 -0.58 0.46
C VAL A 176 33.04 -0.35 -0.91
N MET A 177 33.97 0.59 -1.02
CA MET A 177 34.57 0.92 -2.33
C MET A 177 35.43 -0.22 -2.86
N ARG A 178 36.19 -0.91 -1.98
CA ARG A 178 36.97 -2.08 -2.36
C ARG A 178 36.07 -3.19 -2.90
N GLU A 179 34.97 -3.49 -2.21
CA GLU A 179 34.01 -4.52 -2.63
C GLU A 179 33.27 -4.14 -3.91
N LEU A 180 32.90 -2.88 -4.06
CA LEU A 180 32.29 -2.37 -5.28
C LEU A 180 33.23 -2.51 -6.49
N LEU A 181 34.49 -2.05 -6.38
CA LEU A 181 35.47 -2.15 -7.46
C LEU A 181 35.76 -3.63 -7.80
N ALA A 182 35.90 -4.48 -6.79
CA ALA A 182 36.07 -5.92 -6.97
C ALA A 182 34.86 -6.56 -7.67
N PHE A 183 33.63 -6.15 -7.35
CA PHE A 183 32.43 -6.62 -8.04
C PHE A 183 32.39 -6.12 -9.49
N LEU A 184 32.57 -4.81 -9.72
CA LEU A 184 32.48 -4.18 -11.04
C LEU A 184 33.53 -4.72 -12.03
N SER A 185 34.73 -5.05 -11.56
CA SER A 185 35.78 -5.66 -12.41
C SER A 185 35.44 -7.06 -12.93
N GLN A 186 34.42 -7.70 -12.35
CA GLN A 186 33.97 -9.03 -12.76
C GLN A 186 32.67 -8.99 -13.57
N VAL A 187 31.98 -7.84 -13.62
CA VAL A 187 30.67 -7.72 -14.27
C VAL A 187 30.78 -7.99 -15.78
N PRO A 188 29.97 -8.92 -16.31
CA PRO A 188 29.90 -9.15 -17.76
C PRO A 188 29.48 -7.88 -18.52
N ASN A 189 30.10 -7.62 -19.67
CA ASN A 189 29.83 -6.41 -20.47
C ASN A 189 28.42 -6.37 -21.11
N ASP A 190 27.70 -7.48 -21.11
CA ASP A 190 26.34 -7.63 -21.66
C ASP A 190 25.22 -7.31 -20.64
N PHE A 191 25.58 -6.86 -19.44
CA PHE A 191 24.59 -6.43 -18.44
C PHE A 191 23.71 -5.28 -18.94
N GLY A 192 22.45 -5.29 -18.55
CA GLY A 192 21.57 -4.13 -18.68
C GLY A 192 21.27 -3.44 -17.35
N LEU A 193 21.22 -4.22 -16.27
CA LEU A 193 20.90 -3.77 -14.92
C LEU A 193 21.82 -4.47 -13.89
N LEU A 194 22.35 -3.72 -12.93
CA LEU A 194 23.05 -4.29 -11.77
C LEU A 194 22.29 -3.92 -10.50
N HIS A 195 21.86 -4.91 -9.72
CA HIS A 195 21.34 -4.68 -8.38
C HIS A 195 22.50 -4.66 -7.39
N LEU A 196 22.91 -3.47 -6.95
CA LEU A 196 23.96 -3.32 -5.94
C LEU A 196 23.38 -3.43 -4.52
N GLY A 197 22.12 -3.02 -4.37
CA GLY A 197 21.28 -3.24 -3.21
C GLY A 197 19.96 -3.86 -3.67
N PHE A 198 19.52 -4.92 -2.98
CA PHE A 198 18.28 -5.61 -3.31
C PHE A 198 17.57 -6.15 -2.07
N VAL A 199 16.28 -6.41 -2.22
CA VAL A 199 15.44 -7.07 -1.23
C VAL A 199 14.66 -8.22 -1.86
N ARG A 200 14.31 -9.22 -1.04
CA ARG A 200 13.46 -10.37 -1.39
C ARG A 200 13.91 -11.17 -2.62
N GLU A 201 15.21 -11.23 -2.89
CA GLU A 201 15.73 -12.11 -3.93
C GLU A 201 15.62 -13.59 -3.51
N ASN A 202 15.43 -14.49 -4.47
CA ASN A 202 15.37 -15.91 -4.23
C ASN A 202 16.76 -16.55 -4.38
N ARG A 203 17.40 -16.86 -3.25
CA ARG A 203 18.77 -17.39 -3.22
C ARG A 203 18.93 -18.65 -4.08
N ALA A 204 17.93 -19.53 -4.10
CA ALA A 204 17.96 -20.81 -4.83
C ALA A 204 17.68 -20.66 -6.34
N ALA A 205 16.99 -19.61 -6.76
CA ALA A 205 16.67 -19.36 -8.16
C ALA A 205 17.79 -18.63 -8.92
N ARG A 206 18.76 -18.03 -8.20
CA ARG A 206 19.89 -17.33 -8.81
C ARG A 206 20.85 -18.31 -9.49
N ARG A 207 21.48 -17.84 -10.57
CA ARG A 207 22.52 -18.59 -11.29
C ARG A 207 23.84 -17.84 -11.22
N ALA A 208 24.89 -18.48 -10.74
CA ALA A 208 26.23 -17.88 -10.76
C ALA A 208 26.68 -17.59 -12.19
N VAL A 209 27.40 -16.49 -12.37
CA VAL A 209 27.96 -16.04 -13.66
C VAL A 209 29.47 -15.92 -13.50
N GLY A 210 30.21 -16.45 -14.47
CA GLY A 210 31.66 -16.55 -14.39
C GLY A 210 32.15 -17.66 -13.43
N SER A 211 33.47 -17.80 -13.32
CA SER A 211 34.11 -18.85 -12.53
C SER A 211 34.32 -18.48 -11.06
N SER A 212 34.27 -17.20 -10.70
CA SER A 212 34.53 -16.72 -9.33
C SER A 212 33.39 -16.99 -8.36
N GLY A 213 32.16 -17.17 -8.85
CA GLY A 213 30.96 -17.28 -8.01
C GLY A 213 30.66 -16.02 -7.20
N ALA A 214 31.19 -14.87 -7.62
CA ALA A 214 30.93 -13.55 -7.02
C ALA A 214 29.68 -12.88 -7.61
N ILE A 215 29.34 -13.21 -8.86
CA ILE A 215 28.24 -12.60 -9.61
C ILE A 215 27.14 -13.62 -9.84
N PHE A 216 25.91 -13.15 -9.72
CA PHE A 216 24.71 -13.94 -9.98
C PHE A 216 23.81 -13.21 -10.96
N CYS A 217 23.18 -13.96 -11.86
CA CYS A 217 22.00 -13.51 -12.58
C CYS A 217 20.87 -13.36 -11.57
N SER A 218 20.30 -12.15 -11.48
CA SER A 218 19.14 -11.90 -10.65
C SER A 218 17.95 -12.70 -11.18
N ALA A 219 17.16 -13.24 -10.26
CA ALA A 219 15.96 -13.98 -10.58
C ALA A 219 14.73 -13.14 -10.21
N GLU A 220 14.73 -12.63 -8.98
CA GLU A 220 13.58 -12.01 -8.33
C GLU A 220 13.93 -10.79 -7.46
N ALA A 221 15.11 -10.17 -7.65
CA ALA A 221 15.49 -8.99 -6.89
C ALA A 221 14.43 -7.88 -7.00
N LEU A 222 14.08 -7.33 -5.85
CA LEU A 222 13.28 -6.12 -5.69
C LEU A 222 14.12 -5.04 -4.99
N GLY A 223 13.54 -3.86 -4.82
CA GLY A 223 14.24 -2.68 -4.28
C GLY A 223 14.97 -1.89 -5.37
N ARG A 224 15.11 -0.58 -5.14
CA ARG A 224 15.75 0.38 -6.05
C ARG A 224 16.69 1.33 -5.32
N HIS A 225 17.08 0.99 -4.09
CA HIS A 225 17.91 1.85 -3.25
C HIS A 225 19.37 1.94 -3.71
N ALA A 226 19.86 0.96 -4.48
CA ALA A 226 21.17 1.03 -5.12
C ALA A 226 21.23 0.14 -6.37
N TYR A 227 21.37 0.73 -7.56
CA TYR A 227 21.49 -0.03 -8.80
C TYR A 227 22.30 0.70 -9.88
N VAL A 228 22.80 -0.04 -10.87
CA VAL A 228 23.43 0.51 -12.08
C VAL A 228 22.60 0.15 -13.30
N VAL A 229 22.45 1.06 -14.24
CA VAL A 229 21.68 0.84 -15.47
C VAL A 229 22.41 1.37 -16.70
N THR A 230 22.27 0.66 -17.82
CA THR A 230 22.73 1.15 -19.13
C THR A 230 21.72 2.12 -19.75
N LYS A 231 22.15 2.94 -20.71
CA LYS A 231 21.24 3.81 -21.49
C LYS A 231 20.07 3.05 -22.13
N GLN A 232 20.34 1.87 -22.69
CA GLN A 232 19.32 1.05 -23.33
C GLN A 232 18.27 0.60 -22.32
N THR A 233 18.70 0.07 -21.18
CA THR A 233 17.78 -0.38 -20.12
C THR A 233 17.06 0.80 -19.47
N ALA A 234 17.71 1.95 -19.26
CA ALA A 234 17.07 3.15 -18.73
C ALA A 234 15.91 3.62 -19.62
N ARG A 235 16.11 3.65 -20.95
CA ARG A 235 15.05 3.97 -21.92
C ARG A 235 13.88 3.00 -21.80
N LEU A 236 14.18 1.70 -21.76
CA LEU A 236 13.16 0.67 -21.63
C LEU A 236 12.38 0.80 -20.31
N LEU A 237 13.05 1.07 -19.19
CA LEU A 237 12.40 1.29 -17.90
C LEU A 237 11.47 2.51 -17.97
N VAL A 238 11.90 3.64 -18.52
CA VAL A 238 11.04 4.83 -18.68
C VAL A 238 9.82 4.54 -19.55
N GLU A 239 10.01 3.88 -20.70
CA GLU A 239 8.93 3.59 -21.65
C GLU A 239 7.93 2.55 -21.14
N ARG A 240 8.40 1.55 -20.38
CA ARG A 240 7.58 0.41 -19.95
C ARG A 240 7.03 0.53 -18.55
N THR A 241 7.45 1.57 -17.81
CA THR A 241 6.93 1.83 -16.47
C THR A 241 6.08 3.10 -16.36
N VAL A 242 5.71 3.68 -17.51
CA VAL A 242 4.71 4.74 -17.60
C VAL A 242 3.59 4.30 -18.55
N PRO A 243 2.32 4.22 -18.10
CA PRO A 243 1.85 4.52 -16.74
C PRO A 243 2.30 3.49 -15.69
N MET A 244 2.45 3.94 -14.45
CA MET A 244 2.75 3.08 -13.30
C MET A 244 1.54 2.18 -12.98
N TYR A 245 1.67 0.86 -13.14
CA TYR A 245 0.60 -0.12 -12.92
C TYR A 245 0.84 -1.03 -11.70
N ASN A 246 2.03 -0.98 -11.10
CA ASN A 246 2.42 -1.75 -9.92
C ASN A 246 3.46 -0.97 -9.10
N HIS A 247 3.97 -1.52 -7.99
CA HIS A 247 5.10 -0.92 -7.28
C HIS A 247 6.32 -0.83 -8.22
N GLY A 248 7.03 0.29 -8.19
CA GLY A 248 8.04 0.60 -9.21
C GLY A 248 9.19 -0.41 -9.30
N ASP A 249 9.53 -1.07 -8.20
CA ASP A 249 10.50 -2.17 -8.15
C ASP A 249 9.99 -3.44 -8.84
N LYS A 250 8.72 -3.81 -8.62
CA LYS A 250 8.07 -4.90 -9.35
C LYS A 250 7.98 -4.61 -10.85
N MET A 251 7.71 -3.37 -11.22
CA MET A 251 7.68 -2.99 -12.63
C MET A 251 9.07 -3.10 -13.28
N PHE A 252 10.15 -2.73 -12.58
CA PHE A 252 11.51 -2.95 -13.08
C PHE A 252 11.78 -4.44 -13.29
N GLN A 253 11.30 -5.27 -12.35
CA GLN A 253 11.35 -6.71 -12.44
C GLN A 253 10.60 -7.29 -13.64
N ASP A 254 9.37 -6.83 -13.86
CA ASP A 254 8.58 -7.20 -15.03
C ASP A 254 9.33 -6.84 -16.31
N VAL A 255 9.89 -5.64 -16.39
CA VAL A 255 10.65 -5.18 -17.57
C VAL A 255 11.86 -6.07 -17.85
N TYR A 256 12.71 -6.36 -16.86
CA TYR A 256 13.89 -7.18 -17.18
C TYR A 256 13.53 -8.63 -17.52
N ARG A 257 12.42 -9.16 -16.98
CA ARG A 257 11.93 -10.50 -17.31
C ARG A 257 11.27 -10.58 -18.69
N GLU A 258 10.40 -9.63 -19.02
CA GLU A 258 9.63 -9.59 -20.25
C GLU A 258 10.54 -9.32 -21.46
N TYR A 259 11.46 -8.37 -21.32
CA TYR A 259 12.35 -7.94 -22.40
C TYR A 259 13.72 -8.62 -22.38
N GLY A 260 13.94 -9.58 -21.48
CA GLY A 260 15.17 -10.35 -21.39
C GLY A 260 16.41 -9.51 -21.08
N VAL A 261 16.25 -8.44 -20.28
CA VAL A 261 17.39 -7.64 -19.83
C VAL A 261 18.23 -8.47 -18.87
N LEU A 262 19.54 -8.56 -19.13
CA LEU A 262 20.47 -9.26 -18.27
C LEU A 262 20.71 -8.45 -16.99
N ALA A 263 20.06 -8.88 -15.91
CA ALA A 263 20.20 -8.30 -14.59
C ALA A 263 21.19 -9.13 -13.76
N TYR A 264 22.24 -8.48 -13.24
CA TYR A 264 23.24 -9.12 -12.37
C TYR A 264 23.24 -8.51 -10.98
N GLN A 265 23.82 -9.24 -10.04
CA GLN A 265 23.96 -8.82 -8.66
C GLN A 265 25.13 -9.52 -7.98
N PRO A 266 25.65 -8.96 -6.87
CA PRO A 266 26.60 -9.65 -6.03
C PRO A 266 25.95 -10.78 -5.23
N ARG A 267 26.79 -11.62 -4.62
CA ARG A 267 26.34 -12.71 -3.74
C ARG A 267 25.43 -12.20 -2.62
N GLU A 268 25.84 -11.13 -1.97
CA GLU A 268 25.13 -10.39 -0.91
C GLU A 268 25.03 -8.91 -1.35
N PRO A 269 24.03 -8.13 -0.89
CA PRO A 269 23.97 -6.69 -1.22
C PRO A 269 25.23 -5.95 -0.78
N LEU A 270 25.73 -5.04 -1.62
CA LEU A 270 26.80 -4.10 -1.28
C LEU A 270 26.27 -2.87 -0.55
N PHE A 271 25.00 -2.54 -0.79
CA PHE A 271 24.32 -1.40 -0.17
C PHE A 271 23.02 -1.84 0.46
N TYR A 272 22.81 -1.41 1.70
CA TYR A 272 21.63 -1.69 2.49
C TYR A 272 20.86 -0.40 2.76
N GLN A 273 19.54 -0.52 2.90
CA GLN A 273 18.74 0.58 3.41
C GLN A 273 18.82 0.61 4.94
N ASP A 274 19.06 1.78 5.49
CA ASP A 274 19.01 2.04 6.92
C ASP A 274 17.55 2.19 7.37
N ARG A 275 16.92 1.03 7.57
CA ARG A 275 15.57 0.94 8.10
C ARG A 275 15.50 1.38 9.56
N VAL A 276 16.62 1.41 10.28
CA VAL A 276 16.64 1.69 11.72
C VAL A 276 16.55 3.20 11.96
N ASN A 277 17.38 3.97 11.28
CA ASN A 277 17.46 5.42 11.46
C ASN A 277 16.49 6.19 10.54
N PHE A 278 16.03 5.56 9.44
CA PHE A 278 15.01 6.14 8.58
C PHE A 278 13.72 5.32 8.59
N ASP A 279 12.66 5.92 9.15
CA ASP A 279 11.32 5.39 8.94
C ASP A 279 10.99 5.45 7.44
N SER A 280 10.36 4.38 6.94
CA SER A 280 9.93 4.33 5.54
C SER A 280 8.78 5.29 5.32
N GLU A 281 8.94 6.22 4.39
CA GLU A 281 7.84 7.06 3.90
C GLU A 281 6.88 6.28 2.98
N LEU A 282 7.23 5.04 2.66
CA LEU A 282 6.49 4.15 1.77
C LEU A 282 5.55 3.21 2.51
N THR A 283 5.83 2.88 3.78
CA THR A 283 5.02 1.95 4.58
C THR A 283 4.57 2.57 5.90
N ARG A 284 3.35 2.25 6.32
CA ARG A 284 2.79 2.66 7.62
C ARG A 284 3.40 1.88 8.78
N ALA A 285 3.84 0.65 8.51
CA ALA A 285 4.52 -0.20 9.47
C ALA A 285 6.00 -0.28 9.10
N TRP A 286 6.85 -0.20 10.12
CA TRP A 286 8.26 -0.51 9.98
C TRP A 286 8.42 -1.99 9.60
N LYS A 287 9.33 -2.26 8.67
CA LYS A 287 9.69 -3.61 8.21
C LYS A 287 11.20 -3.77 8.25
N PRO A 288 11.72 -4.90 8.76
CA PRO A 288 13.15 -5.18 8.67
C PRO A 288 13.55 -5.33 7.20
N SER A 289 14.81 -5.01 6.88
CA SER A 289 15.35 -5.30 5.57
C SER A 289 15.53 -6.81 5.41
N ARG A 290 15.16 -7.34 4.25
CA ARG A 290 15.39 -8.75 3.90
C ARG A 290 15.99 -8.81 2.52
N ALA A 291 17.28 -9.08 2.43
CA ALA A 291 17.97 -9.25 1.14
C ALA A 291 17.37 -10.43 0.36
N PHE A 292 17.02 -11.50 1.08
CA PHE A 292 16.49 -12.74 0.51
C PHE A 292 15.09 -13.07 1.00
N GLN A 293 14.39 -13.91 0.24
CA GLN A 293 13.15 -14.51 0.69
C GLN A 293 13.40 -15.45 1.88
N PRO A 294 12.52 -15.47 2.89
CA PRO A 294 12.62 -16.41 4.00
C PRO A 294 12.60 -17.86 3.53
N THR A 295 13.43 -18.71 4.12
CA THR A 295 13.36 -20.17 4.03
C THR A 295 12.86 -20.75 5.35
N ALA A 296 12.82 -22.09 5.48
CA ALA A 296 12.46 -22.73 6.75
C ALA A 296 13.55 -22.54 7.83
N GLU A 297 14.80 -22.33 7.41
CA GLU A 297 15.99 -22.23 8.27
C GLU A 297 16.48 -20.79 8.48
N ASP A 298 16.13 -19.88 7.57
CA ASP A 298 16.59 -18.49 7.59
C ASP A 298 15.41 -17.56 7.30
N ASP A 299 15.04 -16.71 8.25
CA ASP A 299 14.01 -15.70 8.01
C ASP A 299 14.51 -14.56 7.10
N GLY A 300 15.82 -14.48 6.83
CA GLY A 300 16.43 -13.45 6.00
C GLY A 300 16.47 -12.08 6.66
N ILE A 301 16.17 -11.97 7.97
CA ILE A 301 16.34 -10.74 8.75
C ILE A 301 17.82 -10.59 9.13
N ARG A 302 18.38 -9.41 8.89
CA ARG A 302 19.75 -9.08 9.27
C ARG A 302 19.88 -8.93 10.78
N GLU A 303 21.04 -9.24 11.33
CA GLU A 303 21.29 -9.16 12.77
C GLU A 303 21.04 -7.75 13.34
N CYS A 304 21.48 -6.70 12.64
CA CYS A 304 21.23 -5.31 13.05
C CYS A 304 19.72 -4.97 13.04
N ASP A 305 18.95 -5.52 12.11
CA ASP A 305 17.50 -5.36 12.07
C ASP A 305 16.79 -6.17 13.16
N ARG A 306 17.36 -7.30 13.64
CA ARG A 306 16.76 -8.11 14.73
C ARG A 306 16.65 -7.33 16.03
N VAL A 307 17.71 -6.60 16.41
CA VAL A 307 17.70 -5.75 17.60
C VAL A 307 16.56 -4.73 17.53
N GLU A 308 16.34 -4.13 16.36
CA GLU A 308 15.26 -3.17 16.16
C GLU A 308 13.87 -3.84 16.12
N VAL A 309 13.75 -5.05 15.56
CA VAL A 309 12.52 -5.86 15.64
C VAL A 309 12.14 -6.10 17.10
N GLU A 310 13.09 -6.56 17.92
CA GLU A 310 12.90 -6.85 19.34
C GLU A 310 12.49 -5.60 20.11
N ARG A 311 13.22 -4.49 19.94
CA ARG A 311 12.89 -3.20 20.56
C ARG A 311 11.48 -2.72 20.19
N ARG A 312 11.10 -2.83 18.92
CA ARG A 312 9.74 -2.43 18.47
C ARG A 312 8.66 -3.38 18.99
N GLN A 313 8.98 -4.66 19.19
CA GLN A 313 8.07 -5.62 19.82
C GLN A 313 7.87 -5.29 21.30
N GLU A 314 8.93 -4.96 22.04
CA GLU A 314 8.85 -4.49 23.42
C GLU A 314 7.98 -3.23 23.54
N ILE A 315 8.19 -2.23 22.67
CA ILE A 315 7.36 -1.01 22.64
C ILE A 315 5.89 -1.34 22.37
N ARG A 316 5.59 -2.32 21.51
CA ARG A 316 4.20 -2.74 21.25
C ARG A 316 3.58 -3.41 22.48
N VAL A 317 4.34 -4.27 23.17
CA VAL A 317 3.90 -4.90 24.42
C VAL A 317 3.65 -3.85 25.50
N GLN A 318 4.57 -2.90 25.68
CA GLN A 318 4.40 -1.81 26.63
C GLN A 318 3.17 -0.96 26.32
N LYS A 319 2.97 -0.54 25.05
CA LYS A 319 1.77 0.21 24.65
C LYS A 319 0.49 -0.59 24.86
N ALA A 320 0.50 -1.89 24.61
CA ALA A 320 -0.65 -2.75 24.86
C ALA A 320 -0.96 -2.82 26.37
N GLN A 321 0.06 -2.91 27.23
CA GLN A 321 -0.09 -2.86 28.69
C GLN A 321 -0.61 -1.50 29.16
N GLU A 322 -0.11 -0.40 28.61
CA GLU A 322 -0.59 0.96 28.92
C GLU A 322 -2.07 1.13 28.53
N VAL A 323 -2.47 0.68 27.33
CA VAL A 323 -3.88 0.69 26.90
C VAL A 323 -4.74 -0.18 27.81
N GLN A 324 -4.27 -1.37 28.17
CA GLN A 324 -4.97 -2.26 29.09
C GLN A 324 -5.16 -1.60 30.47
N ALA A 325 -4.11 -0.97 31.01
CA ALA A 325 -4.18 -0.24 32.28
C ALA A 325 -5.15 0.94 32.22
N GLN A 326 -5.19 1.68 31.10
CA GLN A 326 -6.16 2.75 30.88
C GLN A 326 -7.60 2.23 30.84
N LEU A 327 -7.84 1.10 30.17
CA LEU A 327 -9.15 0.46 30.12
C LEU A 327 -9.56 -0.04 31.52
N GLU A 328 -8.65 -0.62 32.29
CA GLU A 328 -8.91 -1.01 33.68
C GLU A 328 -9.24 0.19 34.57
N GLN A 329 -8.55 1.32 34.39
CA GLN A 329 -8.87 2.56 35.10
C GLN A 329 -10.26 3.09 34.71
N GLN A 330 -10.65 3.01 33.44
CA GLN A 330 -12.00 3.38 32.99
C GLN A 330 -13.06 2.45 33.57
N LEU A 331 -12.77 1.14 33.67
CA LEU A 331 -13.65 0.17 34.30
C LEU A 331 -13.87 0.53 35.78
N LEU A 332 -12.83 0.91 36.51
CA LEU A 332 -12.92 1.31 37.92
C LEU A 332 -13.79 2.57 38.14
N GLN A 333 -14.02 3.38 37.11
CA GLN A 333 -14.90 4.55 37.16
C GLN A 333 -16.39 4.19 36.96
N ARG A 334 -16.72 2.94 36.62
CA ARG A 334 -18.10 2.47 36.44
C ARG A 334 -18.73 2.03 37.77
N PRO A 335 -20.06 2.00 37.91
CA PRO A 335 -20.73 1.39 39.05
C PRO A 335 -20.29 -0.08 39.26
N GLU A 336 -20.20 -0.53 40.51
CA GLU A 336 -19.68 -1.88 40.84
C GLU A 336 -20.44 -3.02 40.13
N GLU A 337 -21.76 -2.87 39.93
CA GLU A 337 -22.58 -3.84 39.20
C GLU A 337 -22.16 -3.94 37.72
N GLU A 338 -21.88 -2.81 37.07
CA GLU A 338 -21.38 -2.76 35.69
C GLU A 338 -19.97 -3.33 35.61
N GLN A 339 -19.13 -3.08 36.62
CA GLN A 339 -17.80 -3.68 36.70
C GLN A 339 -17.85 -5.21 36.79
N ALA A 340 -18.72 -5.76 37.64
CA ALA A 340 -18.88 -7.20 37.80
C ALA A 340 -19.36 -7.86 36.50
N ALA A 341 -20.34 -7.25 35.82
CA ALA A 341 -20.83 -7.73 34.53
C ALA A 341 -19.73 -7.71 33.46
N ILE A 342 -18.97 -6.60 33.34
CA ILE A 342 -17.87 -6.49 32.37
C ILE A 342 -16.78 -7.53 32.66
N ARG A 343 -16.39 -7.73 33.93
CA ARG A 343 -15.38 -8.74 34.30
C ARG A 343 -15.84 -10.16 33.99
N GLN A 344 -17.13 -10.47 34.20
CA GLN A 344 -17.69 -11.76 33.82
C GLN A 344 -17.60 -11.97 32.30
N MET A 345 -17.96 -10.96 31.51
CA MET A 345 -17.84 -11.03 30.05
C MET A 345 -16.36 -11.17 29.60
N GLN A 346 -15.40 -10.53 30.27
CA GLN A 346 -13.98 -10.75 29.98
C GLN A 346 -13.54 -12.20 30.23
N VAL A 347 -14.04 -12.84 31.30
CA VAL A 347 -13.78 -14.27 31.59
C VAL A 347 -14.35 -15.16 30.49
N GLU A 348 -15.46 -14.75 29.87
CA GLU A 348 -16.07 -15.40 28.70
C GLU A 348 -15.33 -15.09 27.39
N GLY A 349 -14.24 -14.31 27.43
CA GLY A 349 -13.36 -14.04 26.29
C GLY A 349 -13.65 -12.75 25.53
N HIS A 350 -14.53 -11.88 26.05
CA HIS A 350 -14.84 -10.60 25.40
C HIS A 350 -13.73 -9.54 25.61
N ASP A 351 -13.41 -8.77 24.55
CA ASP A 351 -12.44 -7.67 24.59
C ASP A 351 -12.93 -6.51 25.46
N LEU A 352 -12.16 -6.15 26.50
CA LEU A 352 -12.46 -5.04 27.41
C LEU A 352 -12.70 -3.72 26.69
N ARG A 353 -11.95 -3.47 25.60
CA ARG A 353 -12.10 -2.26 24.81
C ARG A 353 -13.47 -2.17 24.17
N ALA A 354 -14.01 -3.29 23.69
CA ALA A 354 -15.34 -3.35 23.11
C ALA A 354 -16.43 -3.15 24.17
N LEU A 355 -16.24 -3.74 25.36
CA LEU A 355 -17.18 -3.61 26.49
C LEU A 355 -17.26 -2.18 27.04
N LEU A 356 -16.15 -1.44 27.04
CA LEU A 356 -16.07 -0.06 27.52
C LEU A 356 -16.38 0.99 26.45
N ALA A 357 -16.42 0.61 25.17
CA ALA A 357 -16.76 1.53 24.11
C ALA A 357 -18.16 2.12 24.33
N PRO A 358 -18.38 3.42 24.04
CA PRO A 358 -19.71 4.00 24.12
C PRO A 358 -20.69 3.18 23.29
N ARG A 359 -21.76 2.70 23.93
CA ARG A 359 -22.81 1.96 23.22
C ARG A 359 -23.48 2.91 22.22
N PRO A 360 -23.58 2.52 20.94
CA PRO A 360 -24.19 3.40 19.95
C PRO A 360 -25.68 3.57 20.21
N SER A 361 -26.15 4.82 20.25
CA SER A 361 -27.59 5.11 20.36
C SER A 361 -28.36 4.89 19.05
N ALA A 362 -27.63 4.79 17.94
CA ALA A 362 -28.14 4.54 16.61
C ALA A 362 -27.23 3.55 15.87
N VAL A 363 -27.82 2.53 15.23
CA VAL A 363 -27.09 1.49 14.49
C VAL A 363 -27.62 1.33 13.07
N LEU A 364 -26.71 1.24 12.11
CA LEU A 364 -26.98 0.83 10.73
C LEU A 364 -26.42 -0.57 10.49
N PHE A 365 -27.32 -1.55 10.39
CA PHE A 365 -26.95 -2.90 9.96
C PHE A 365 -26.75 -2.92 8.45
N LEU A 366 -25.63 -3.47 8.02
CA LEU A 366 -25.10 -3.24 6.68
C LEU A 366 -24.82 -4.57 5.97
N GLY A 367 -25.76 -5.00 5.12
CA GLY A 367 -25.53 -6.08 4.18
C GLY A 367 -24.55 -5.60 3.12
N LEU A 368 -23.34 -6.16 3.06
CA LEU A 368 -22.30 -5.63 2.18
C LEU A 368 -22.57 -5.96 0.70
N GLU A 369 -23.17 -7.12 0.43
CA GLU A 369 -23.61 -7.51 -0.91
C GLU A 369 -24.74 -6.61 -1.40
N GLY A 370 -24.61 -6.08 -2.61
CA GLY A 370 -25.61 -5.22 -3.23
C GLY A 370 -25.80 -3.85 -2.56
N VAL A 371 -25.02 -3.51 -1.53
CA VAL A 371 -24.93 -2.14 -0.97
C VAL A 371 -23.63 -1.45 -1.40
N PHE A 372 -22.49 -2.14 -1.33
CA PHE A 372 -21.20 -1.64 -1.86
C PHE A 372 -20.56 -2.52 -2.93
N ILE A 373 -21.09 -3.74 -3.07
CA ILE A 373 -20.65 -4.74 -4.02
C ILE A 373 -21.78 -4.89 -5.02
N THR A 374 -21.66 -4.24 -6.18
CA THR A 374 -22.67 -4.34 -7.23
C THR A 374 -22.45 -5.57 -8.10
N GLU A 375 -23.47 -6.05 -8.81
CA GLU A 375 -23.31 -7.12 -9.81
C GLU A 375 -22.24 -6.77 -10.86
N SER A 376 -22.16 -5.50 -11.26
CA SER A 376 -21.13 -4.99 -12.17
C SER A 376 -19.73 -4.98 -11.56
N SER A 377 -19.62 -4.89 -10.23
CA SER A 377 -18.35 -4.84 -9.51
C SER A 377 -18.00 -6.17 -8.83
N GLN A 378 -18.71 -7.27 -9.11
CA GLN A 378 -18.57 -8.51 -8.35
C GLN A 378 -17.15 -9.10 -8.42
N ALA A 379 -16.46 -8.95 -9.56
CA ALA A 379 -15.04 -9.31 -9.72
C ALA A 379 -14.10 -8.42 -8.87
N GLU A 380 -14.38 -7.12 -8.77
CA GLU A 380 -13.64 -6.19 -7.89
C GLU A 380 -13.99 -6.43 -6.41
N ALA A 381 -15.20 -6.89 -6.13
CA ALA A 381 -15.66 -7.17 -4.79
C ALA A 381 -15.06 -8.45 -4.20
N GLU A 382 -14.69 -9.43 -5.01
CA GLU A 382 -13.84 -10.55 -4.59
C GLU A 382 -12.48 -10.08 -4.07
N SER A 383 -11.94 -8.96 -4.59
CA SER A 383 -10.72 -8.33 -4.05
C SER A 383 -10.96 -7.57 -2.74
N GLY A 384 -12.22 -7.31 -2.40
CA GLY A 384 -12.67 -6.62 -1.21
C GLY A 384 -12.67 -5.10 -1.30
N ARG A 385 -12.79 -4.57 -2.52
CA ARG A 385 -12.90 -3.14 -2.79
C ARG A 385 -14.37 -2.71 -2.85
N PRO A 386 -14.88 -1.95 -1.88
CA PRO A 386 -16.19 -1.32 -1.99
C PRO A 386 -16.09 -0.11 -2.94
N GLU A 387 -17.12 0.16 -3.74
CA GLU A 387 -17.10 1.32 -4.65
C GLU A 387 -16.98 2.64 -3.86
N THR A 388 -16.03 3.50 -4.25
CA THR A 388 -15.73 4.75 -3.54
C THR A 388 -16.92 5.69 -3.44
N GLU A 389 -17.76 5.77 -4.48
CA GLU A 389 -18.96 6.60 -4.46
C GLU A 389 -19.98 6.10 -3.41
N LEU A 390 -20.19 4.79 -3.34
CA LEU A 390 -21.08 4.16 -2.36
C LEU A 390 -20.55 4.35 -0.94
N LEU A 391 -19.23 4.27 -0.73
CA LEU A 391 -18.60 4.62 0.55
C LEU A 391 -18.83 6.07 0.95
N ARG A 392 -18.75 7.03 0.00
CA ARG A 392 -19.07 8.43 0.27
C ARG A 392 -20.55 8.63 0.61
N HIS A 393 -21.46 7.87 0.02
CA HIS A 393 -22.87 7.87 0.39
C HIS A 393 -23.06 7.39 1.84
N LEU A 394 -22.41 6.30 2.22
CA LEU A 394 -22.43 5.82 3.60
C LEU A 394 -21.82 6.84 4.57
N ALA A 395 -20.72 7.48 4.21
CA ALA A 395 -20.08 8.51 5.04
C ALA A 395 -21.04 9.66 5.36
N LYS A 396 -21.85 10.11 4.39
CA LYS A 396 -22.89 11.11 4.61
C LYS A 396 -23.96 10.64 5.61
N VAL A 397 -24.34 9.36 5.58
CA VAL A 397 -25.29 8.79 6.56
C VAL A 397 -24.69 8.80 7.96
N VAL A 398 -23.45 8.33 8.11
CA VAL A 398 -22.77 8.29 9.41
C VAL A 398 -22.58 9.69 9.99
N ASP A 399 -22.10 10.64 9.18
CA ASP A 399 -21.89 12.03 9.58
C ASP A 399 -23.21 12.71 10.02
N ALA A 400 -24.27 12.54 9.24
CA ALA A 400 -25.57 13.17 9.54
C ALA A 400 -26.31 12.56 10.75
N THR A 401 -26.03 11.31 11.10
CA THR A 401 -26.82 10.57 12.10
C THR A 401 -26.04 10.20 13.36
N GLY A 402 -24.70 10.22 13.30
CA GLY A 402 -23.82 9.68 14.33
C GLY A 402 -24.00 8.17 14.56
N CYS A 403 -24.59 7.43 13.61
CA CYS A 403 -24.82 6.01 13.79
C CYS A 403 -23.52 5.20 13.75
N SER A 404 -23.52 4.06 14.44
CA SER A 404 -22.50 3.03 14.22
C SER A 404 -22.93 2.02 13.18
N LEU A 405 -21.95 1.43 12.50
CA LEU A 405 -22.09 0.46 11.45
C LEU A 405 -21.88 -0.94 12.03
N VAL A 406 -22.77 -1.86 11.67
CA VAL A 406 -22.63 -3.28 12.00
C VAL A 406 -22.75 -4.08 10.69
N PRO A 407 -21.63 -4.49 10.07
CA PRO A 407 -21.66 -5.32 8.87
C PRO A 407 -22.32 -6.68 9.15
N THR A 408 -23.25 -7.08 8.28
CA THR A 408 -24.04 -8.32 8.44
C THR A 408 -23.81 -9.37 7.35
N SER A 409 -22.92 -9.08 6.41
CA SER A 409 -22.49 -9.99 5.36
C SER A 409 -21.53 -11.05 5.90
N SER A 410 -21.56 -12.26 5.33
CA SER A 410 -20.61 -13.34 5.65
C SER A 410 -19.15 -12.98 5.36
N ARG A 411 -18.90 -11.92 4.58
CA ARG A 411 -17.54 -11.42 4.29
C ARG A 411 -16.86 -10.82 5.51
N CYS A 412 -17.60 -10.45 6.56
CA CYS A 412 -16.96 -9.92 7.78
C CYS A 412 -16.25 -11.00 8.61
N HIS A 413 -16.36 -12.29 8.25
CA HIS A 413 -15.51 -13.36 8.79
C HIS A 413 -14.10 -13.38 8.21
N ASP A 414 -13.88 -12.68 7.09
CA ASP A 414 -12.54 -12.47 6.55
C ASP A 414 -11.96 -11.21 7.18
N ASP A 415 -11.12 -11.39 8.21
CA ASP A 415 -10.45 -10.30 8.92
C ASP A 415 -9.70 -9.35 7.98
N ARG A 416 -9.13 -9.89 6.89
CA ARG A 416 -8.40 -9.10 5.90
C ARG A 416 -9.37 -8.24 5.11
N TRP A 417 -10.51 -8.79 4.68
CA TRP A 417 -11.57 -8.04 4.02
C TRP A 417 -12.13 -6.95 4.95
N LEU A 418 -12.44 -7.29 6.20
CA LEU A 418 -12.99 -6.34 7.16
C LEU A 418 -12.01 -5.20 7.45
N LEU A 419 -10.72 -5.51 7.60
CA LEU A 419 -9.68 -4.50 7.75
C LEU A 419 -9.61 -3.58 6.52
N ARG A 420 -9.71 -4.11 5.30
CA ARG A 420 -9.77 -3.31 4.07
C ARG A 420 -10.98 -2.40 4.03
N PHE A 421 -12.15 -2.93 4.38
CA PHE A 421 -13.40 -2.17 4.43
C PHE A 421 -13.32 -1.01 5.44
N VAL A 422 -12.84 -1.27 6.66
CA VAL A 422 -12.65 -0.23 7.69
C VAL A 422 -11.66 0.84 7.20
N LYS A 423 -10.57 0.45 6.54
CA LYS A 423 -9.61 1.40 5.95
C LYS A 423 -10.23 2.20 4.80
N ALA A 424 -11.12 1.58 4.02
CA ALA A 424 -11.88 2.25 2.98
C ALA A 424 -12.78 3.35 3.56
N LEU A 425 -13.45 3.04 4.68
CA LEU A 425 -14.27 3.97 5.44
C LEU A 425 -13.46 5.15 5.97
N GLU A 426 -12.29 4.90 6.57
CA GLU A 426 -11.40 5.96 7.08
C GLU A 426 -10.98 6.94 5.96
N ARG A 427 -10.71 6.43 4.74
CA ARG A 427 -10.34 7.27 3.58
C ARG A 427 -11.46 8.20 3.13
N VAL A 428 -12.72 7.85 3.37
CA VAL A 428 -13.89 8.70 3.07
C VAL A 428 -14.38 9.49 4.29
N GLY A 429 -13.58 9.53 5.37
CA GLY A 429 -13.85 10.33 6.57
C GLY A 429 -14.70 9.65 7.65
N VAL A 430 -15.03 8.35 7.51
CA VAL A 430 -15.75 7.61 8.55
C VAL A 430 -14.74 7.06 9.56
N PRO A 431 -14.77 7.47 10.84
CA PRO A 431 -13.78 7.02 11.81
C PRO A 431 -13.97 5.53 12.13
N ARG A 432 -12.88 4.82 12.42
CA ARG A 432 -12.92 3.40 12.79
C ARG A 432 -13.83 3.10 13.98
N SER A 433 -13.98 4.04 14.90
CA SER A 433 -14.90 3.94 16.05
C SER A 433 -16.37 3.87 15.65
N SER A 434 -16.73 4.27 14.42
CA SER A 434 -18.08 4.12 13.89
C SER A 434 -18.41 2.69 13.47
N VAL A 435 -17.51 1.71 13.59
CA VAL A 435 -17.81 0.28 13.31
C VAL A 435 -17.93 -0.47 14.64
N ALA A 436 -19.15 -0.84 15.03
CA ALA A 436 -19.49 -1.40 16.35
C ALA A 436 -19.38 -2.94 16.41
N GLY A 437 -18.49 -3.52 15.62
CA GLY A 437 -18.34 -4.98 15.47
C GLY A 437 -18.99 -5.52 14.20
N CYS A 438 -19.21 -6.83 14.14
CA CYS A 438 -19.86 -7.51 13.02
C CYS A 438 -20.96 -8.44 13.52
N ALA A 439 -21.95 -8.69 12.67
CA ALA A 439 -23.06 -9.59 12.99
C ALA A 439 -23.30 -10.49 11.76
N ALA A 440 -22.47 -11.52 11.59
CA ALA A 440 -22.60 -12.48 10.50
C ALA A 440 -22.96 -13.91 10.96
N PRO A 441 -23.64 -14.68 10.10
CA PRO A 441 -23.95 -16.08 10.37
C PRO A 441 -22.68 -16.92 10.48
N GLU A 442 -22.63 -17.88 11.41
CA GLU A 442 -21.41 -18.50 11.95
C GLU A 442 -20.39 -19.09 10.95
N ARG A 443 -20.73 -19.37 9.68
CA ARG A 443 -19.77 -19.93 8.70
C ARG A 443 -20.02 -19.48 7.27
N ARG A 444 -18.95 -19.02 6.60
CA ARG A 444 -18.95 -18.62 5.17
C ARG A 444 -19.29 -19.77 4.22
N GLU A 445 -18.73 -20.95 4.46
CA GLU A 445 -18.92 -22.14 3.60
C GLU A 445 -20.39 -22.58 3.48
N HIS A 446 -21.20 -22.25 4.49
CA HIS A 446 -22.63 -22.57 4.45
C HIS A 446 -23.41 -21.53 3.66
N ALA A 447 -22.98 -20.26 3.67
CA ALA A 447 -23.71 -19.16 3.06
C ALA A 447 -23.81 -19.24 1.53
N GLU A 448 -22.81 -19.82 0.85
CA GLU A 448 -22.81 -19.98 -0.61
C GLU A 448 -23.80 -21.06 -1.10
N ALA A 449 -24.21 -21.97 -0.21
CA ALA A 449 -25.19 -23.02 -0.52
C ALA A 449 -26.63 -22.64 -0.16
N LEU A 450 -26.84 -21.52 0.54
CA LEU A 450 -28.17 -21.08 0.97
C LEU A 450 -28.95 -20.47 -0.18
N THR A 451 -30.24 -20.78 -0.22
CA THR A 451 -31.22 -20.03 -1.02
C THR A 451 -31.33 -18.59 -0.51
N GLU A 452 -31.81 -17.66 -1.35
CA GLU A 452 -32.03 -16.26 -0.94
C GLU A 452 -32.93 -16.16 0.31
N SER A 453 -33.93 -17.04 0.43
CA SER A 453 -34.84 -17.09 1.58
C SER A 453 -34.11 -17.54 2.86
N GLU A 454 -33.25 -18.54 2.77
CA GLU A 454 -32.47 -19.01 3.93
C GLU A 454 -31.42 -17.97 4.34
N LEU A 455 -30.76 -17.31 3.39
CA LEU A 455 -29.82 -16.24 3.68
C LEU A 455 -30.50 -15.05 4.36
N ARG A 456 -31.71 -14.69 3.88
CA ARG A 456 -32.55 -13.65 4.48
C ARG A 456 -32.90 -13.98 5.93
N GLU A 457 -33.33 -15.21 6.19
CA GLU A 457 -33.68 -15.66 7.54
C GLU A 457 -32.45 -15.69 8.45
N ALA A 458 -31.32 -16.24 7.98
CA ALA A 458 -30.07 -16.28 8.72
C ALA A 458 -29.58 -14.87 9.09
N ARG A 459 -29.63 -13.93 8.15
CA ARG A 459 -29.22 -12.54 8.39
C ARG A 459 -30.14 -11.83 9.37
N ALA A 460 -31.45 -12.01 9.22
CA ALA A 460 -32.43 -11.45 10.13
C ALA A 460 -32.28 -12.02 11.56
N GLN A 461 -32.00 -13.32 11.70
CA GLN A 461 -31.74 -13.96 12.99
C GLN A 461 -30.51 -13.36 13.68
N VAL A 462 -29.42 -13.17 12.93
CA VAL A 462 -28.19 -12.61 13.48
C VAL A 462 -28.38 -11.16 13.94
N ILE A 463 -29.10 -10.34 13.16
CA ILE A 463 -29.45 -8.97 13.57
C ILE A 463 -30.33 -8.98 14.83
N ALA A 464 -31.33 -9.87 14.88
CA ALA A 464 -32.21 -9.99 16.05
C ALA A 464 -31.44 -10.40 17.32
N SER A 465 -30.54 -11.39 17.20
CA SER A 465 -29.66 -11.81 18.29
C SER A 465 -28.74 -10.66 18.75
N TRP A 466 -28.17 -9.90 17.81
CA TRP A 466 -27.33 -8.75 18.14
C TRP A 466 -28.13 -7.67 18.88
N LEU A 467 -29.35 -7.36 18.44
CA LEU A 467 -30.24 -6.40 19.10
C LEU A 467 -30.64 -6.86 20.51
N ALA A 468 -30.88 -8.16 20.71
CA ALA A 468 -31.20 -8.71 22.02
C ALA A 468 -30.04 -8.56 23.02
N GLN A 469 -28.79 -8.56 22.53
CA GLN A 469 -27.59 -8.32 23.34
C GLN A 469 -27.28 -6.83 23.55
N ASN A 470 -27.89 -5.94 22.75
CA ASN A 470 -27.62 -4.51 22.72
C ASN A 470 -28.93 -3.71 22.91
N THR A 471 -29.59 -3.95 24.04
CA THR A 471 -30.92 -3.38 24.36
C THR A 471 -30.94 -1.85 24.44
N ASP A 472 -29.78 -1.21 24.62
CA ASP A 472 -29.63 0.26 24.66
C ASP A 472 -29.72 0.91 23.27
N VAL A 473 -29.75 0.12 22.20
CA VAL A 473 -29.86 0.63 20.83
C VAL A 473 -31.29 1.06 20.54
N LEU A 474 -31.57 2.34 20.74
CA LEU A 474 -32.90 2.93 20.59
C LEU A 474 -33.33 3.07 19.13
N ARG A 475 -32.38 3.34 18.24
CA ARG A 475 -32.62 3.57 16.81
C ARG A 475 -31.79 2.60 16.00
N TRP A 476 -32.43 1.93 15.06
CA TRP A 476 -31.69 1.11 14.11
C TRP A 476 -32.41 0.99 12.79
N VAL A 477 -31.62 0.80 11.74
CA VAL A 477 -32.09 0.54 10.39
C VAL A 477 -31.19 -0.53 9.78
N VAL A 478 -31.77 -1.37 8.93
CA VAL A 478 -31.03 -2.31 8.09
C VAL A 478 -31.00 -1.80 6.67
N VAL A 479 -29.83 -1.82 6.04
CA VAL A 479 -29.67 -1.60 4.61
C VAL A 479 -29.07 -2.85 3.98
N ASP A 480 -29.78 -3.40 3.01
CA ASP A 480 -29.46 -4.71 2.44
C ASP A 480 -30.07 -4.85 1.04
N CYS A 481 -29.49 -5.70 0.18
CA CYS A 481 -30.13 -6.05 -1.09
C CYS A 481 -31.27 -7.07 -0.92
N LEU A 482 -31.25 -7.80 0.20
CA LEU A 482 -32.30 -8.74 0.61
C LEU A 482 -33.52 -7.98 1.19
N ASP A 483 -34.72 -8.44 0.85
CA ASP A 483 -35.96 -7.91 1.44
C ASP A 483 -36.18 -8.48 2.85
N LEU A 484 -35.45 -7.94 3.83
CA LEU A 484 -35.58 -8.36 5.23
C LEU A 484 -36.91 -7.91 5.85
N GLY A 485 -37.64 -6.97 5.24
CA GLY A 485 -38.90 -6.41 5.78
C GLY A 485 -39.99 -7.46 5.98
N LYS A 486 -39.93 -8.56 5.23
CA LYS A 486 -40.86 -9.69 5.32
C LYS A 486 -40.37 -10.83 6.23
N ALA A 487 -39.11 -10.79 6.66
CA ALA A 487 -38.55 -11.78 7.56
C ALA A 487 -39.01 -11.54 9.01
N PHE A 488 -38.89 -12.56 9.88
CA PHE A 488 -39.14 -12.44 11.32
C PHE A 488 -40.47 -11.79 11.69
N GLY A 489 -41.58 -12.21 11.06
CA GLY A 489 -42.91 -11.71 11.40
C GLY A 489 -43.09 -10.19 11.23
N GLY A 490 -42.28 -9.54 10.40
CA GLY A 490 -42.37 -8.11 10.13
C GLY A 490 -41.64 -7.21 11.15
N VAL A 491 -40.79 -7.76 12.03
CA VAL A 491 -39.96 -6.98 12.97
C VAL A 491 -39.11 -5.91 12.26
N PHE A 492 -38.68 -6.21 11.02
CA PHE A 492 -37.90 -5.31 10.18
C PHE A 492 -38.75 -4.34 9.34
N SER A 493 -40.08 -4.46 9.39
CA SER A 493 -41.00 -3.62 8.61
C SER A 493 -40.86 -2.15 9.01
N GLY A 494 -40.66 -1.28 8.02
CA GLY A 494 -40.36 0.14 8.24
C GLY A 494 -38.97 0.45 8.80
N ARG A 495 -38.14 -0.59 9.04
CA ARG A 495 -36.74 -0.47 9.50
C ARG A 495 -35.73 -1.08 8.54
N SER A 496 -36.17 -1.52 7.36
CA SER A 496 -35.31 -2.01 6.29
C SER A 496 -35.35 -1.06 5.09
N VAL A 497 -34.19 -0.78 4.50
CA VAL A 497 -34.04 -0.09 3.22
C VAL A 497 -33.41 -1.07 2.25
N ARG A 498 -34.15 -1.44 1.21
CA ARG A 498 -33.68 -2.40 0.21
C ARG A 498 -32.91 -1.69 -0.89
N THR A 499 -31.66 -2.09 -1.14
CA THR A 499 -30.87 -1.59 -2.26
C THR A 499 -31.06 -2.42 -3.52
N ASP A 500 -30.79 -1.82 -4.68
CA ASP A 500 -30.70 -2.54 -5.95
C ASP A 500 -29.28 -3.12 -6.07
N PRO A 501 -29.11 -4.46 -6.15
CA PRO A 501 -27.79 -5.08 -6.21
C PRO A 501 -26.98 -4.67 -7.45
N ARG A 502 -27.58 -4.08 -8.48
CA ARG A 502 -26.87 -3.55 -9.65
C ARG A 502 -26.36 -2.13 -9.47
N ARG A 503 -26.91 -1.39 -8.51
CA ARG A 503 -26.68 0.06 -8.35
C ARG A 503 -26.13 0.43 -6.97
N GLY A 504 -26.20 -0.48 -6.00
CA GLY A 504 -25.74 -0.23 -4.64
C GLY A 504 -26.59 0.80 -3.89
N LEU A 505 -25.97 1.46 -2.91
CA LEU A 505 -26.57 2.52 -2.11
C LEU A 505 -26.73 3.84 -2.89
N ARG A 506 -27.95 4.21 -3.23
CA ARG A 506 -28.33 5.42 -3.98
C ARG A 506 -28.59 6.61 -3.06
N LEU A 507 -28.51 7.82 -3.61
CA LEU A 507 -28.75 9.06 -2.85
C LEU A 507 -30.18 9.16 -2.26
N ALA A 508 -31.19 8.58 -2.91
CA ALA A 508 -32.55 8.52 -2.36
C ALA A 508 -32.62 7.68 -1.08
N GLU A 509 -31.92 6.54 -1.07
CA GLU A 509 -31.82 5.64 0.09
C GLU A 509 -31.01 6.30 1.21
N VAL A 510 -29.95 7.05 0.89
CA VAL A 510 -29.21 7.87 1.88
C VAL A 510 -30.14 8.83 2.63
N ARG A 511 -31.02 9.55 1.91
CA ARG A 511 -31.98 10.48 2.53
C ARG A 511 -32.98 9.74 3.42
N GLU A 512 -33.44 8.58 2.97
CA GLU A 512 -34.34 7.72 3.74
C GLU A 512 -33.67 7.18 5.01
N LEU A 513 -32.43 6.71 4.93
CA LEU A 513 -31.63 6.27 6.07
C LEU A 513 -31.46 7.38 7.10
N ILE A 514 -31.09 8.60 6.65
CA ILE A 514 -30.97 9.77 7.52
C ILE A 514 -32.31 10.09 8.19
N ALA A 515 -33.43 10.06 7.45
CA ALA A 515 -34.75 10.33 8.04
C ALA A 515 -35.15 9.30 9.10
N ARG A 516 -34.76 8.04 8.94
CA ARG A 516 -35.08 6.95 9.88
C ARG A 516 -34.15 6.91 11.10
N LEU A 517 -32.87 7.24 10.92
CA LEU A 517 -31.85 7.24 11.98
C LEU A 517 -31.74 8.58 12.70
N GLY A 518 -32.16 9.68 12.08
CA GLY A 518 -32.08 11.03 12.63
C GLY A 518 -32.85 11.17 13.96
N PRO A 519 -32.54 12.18 14.78
CA PRO A 519 -33.31 12.45 15.98
C PRO A 519 -34.77 12.69 15.57
N ARG A 520 -35.71 11.95 16.16
CA ARG A 520 -37.13 12.30 15.99
C ARG A 520 -37.30 13.72 16.53
N PRO A 521 -37.91 14.66 15.79
CA PRO A 521 -38.22 15.97 16.35
C PRO A 521 -38.96 15.76 17.66
N CYS A 522 -38.46 16.39 18.73
CA CYS A 522 -39.03 16.22 20.05
C CYS A 522 -40.52 16.62 19.97
N PRO A 523 -41.47 15.77 20.43
CA PRO A 523 -42.89 16.07 20.31
C PRO A 523 -43.30 17.42 20.93
N GLU A 524 -42.47 17.96 21.84
CA GLU A 524 -42.73 19.22 22.55
C GLU A 524 -42.63 20.49 21.67
N GLU A 525 -41.92 20.47 20.53
CA GLU A 525 -41.88 21.64 19.63
C GLU A 525 -43.14 21.79 18.78
N HIS A 526 -43.97 20.75 18.66
CA HIS A 526 -45.24 20.82 17.90
C HIS A 526 -46.39 21.46 18.68
N HIS A 527 -46.25 21.68 19.99
CA HIS A 527 -47.24 22.43 20.77
C HIS A 527 -47.02 23.95 20.77
N ALA A 528 -45.93 24.46 20.20
CA ALA A 528 -45.68 25.89 20.06
C ALA A 528 -46.10 26.48 18.70
N VAL A 529 -46.60 25.65 17.77
CA VAL A 529 -47.01 26.07 16.40
C VAL A 529 -48.47 25.67 16.08
N ARG A 530 -49.28 25.39 17.10
CA ARG A 530 -50.75 25.39 17.02
C ARG A 530 -51.29 26.31 18.09
#